data_AF-A0A4R6HAX4-F1
#
_entry.id   AF-A0A4R6HAX4-F1
#
_cell.length_a   1.000
_cell.length_b   1.000
_cell.length_c   1.000
_cell.angle_alpha   90.00
_cell.angle_beta   90.00
_cell.angle_gamma   90.00
#
_symmetry.space_group_name_H-M   'P 1'
#
loop_
_entity.id
_entity.type
_entity.pdbx_description
1 polymer ?
#
loop_
_entity_poly.entity_id
_entity_poly.type
_entity_poly.pdbx_seq_one_letter_code
_entity_poly.pdbx_strand_id
1 'polypeptide(L)'
;MAEGYVVGSFVADVIKEGQVTGEKTGRGYCILLKGSKNKSMDFYTFNFPDDFFQFQEEQLISEYNGNNCGPSFFPDSLKYIYKIKFSYQLVEELNKVEFVTGACTALYPTFAWDDFNQVILFELTVN
;
A
#
# COMPACT_ATOMS: atom_id res chain seq x y z
N MET A 1 -16.12 -1.96 -12.05
CA MET A 1 -15.81 -1.83 -10.62
C MET A 1 -15.31 -3.15 -10.07
N ALA A 2 -14.17 -3.12 -9.39
CA ALA A 2 -13.62 -4.21 -8.60
C ALA A 2 -14.11 -4.14 -7.15
N GLU A 3 -14.00 -5.26 -6.44
CA GLU A 3 -14.19 -5.34 -4.98
C GLU A 3 -12.88 -5.80 -4.35
N GLY A 4 -12.55 -5.26 -3.18
CA GLY A 4 -11.34 -5.63 -2.46
C GLY A 4 -11.36 -5.17 -1.02
N TYR A 5 -10.20 -5.25 -0.39
CA TYR A 5 -9.98 -4.91 1.00
C TYR A 5 -8.72 -4.06 1.13
N VAL A 6 -8.77 -3.05 1.99
CA VAL A 6 -7.55 -2.38 2.47
C VAL A 6 -6.91 -3.29 3.51
N VAL A 7 -5.70 -3.76 3.22
CA VAL A 7 -5.02 -4.81 4.00
C VAL A 7 -3.74 -4.35 4.69
N GLY A 8 -3.34 -3.10 4.47
CA GLY A 8 -2.12 -2.54 5.01
C GLY A 8 -1.89 -1.13 4.52
N SER A 9 -0.89 -0.49 5.10
CA SER A 9 -0.44 0.82 4.64
C SER A 9 1.07 0.97 4.77
N PHE A 10 1.60 2.01 4.13
CA PHE A 10 2.99 2.39 4.25
C PHE A 10 3.21 3.88 3.97
N VAL A 11 4.35 4.39 4.41
CA VAL A 11 4.94 5.69 4.09
C VAL A 11 6.39 5.41 3.75
N ALA A 12 6.88 5.99 2.67
CA ALA A 12 8.22 5.75 2.14
C ALA A 12 8.95 7.08 1.91
N ASP A 13 10.25 7.02 1.65
CA ASP A 13 11.02 8.17 1.20
C ASP A 13 10.92 8.30 -0.33
N VAL A 14 10.68 9.51 -0.82
CA VAL A 14 10.54 9.81 -2.25
C VAL A 14 11.89 9.74 -2.93
N ILE A 15 11.94 9.03 -4.06
CA ILE A 15 13.05 9.04 -4.99
C ILE A 15 12.76 10.05 -6.11
N LYS A 16 13.76 10.86 -6.47
CA LYS A 16 13.77 11.66 -7.70
C LYS A 16 15.12 11.49 -8.36
N GLU A 17 15.13 11.22 -9.67
CA GLU A 17 16.36 11.06 -10.46
C GLU A 17 17.33 10.02 -9.85
N GLY A 18 16.78 8.93 -9.29
CA GLY A 18 17.54 7.86 -8.65
C GLY A 18 18.12 8.18 -7.27
N GLN A 19 17.79 9.32 -6.67
CA GLN A 19 18.26 9.71 -5.34
C GLN A 19 17.12 9.91 -4.35
N VAL A 20 17.37 9.52 -3.10
CA VAL A 20 16.46 9.79 -1.97
C VAL A 20 16.46 11.28 -1.67
N THR A 21 15.28 11.89 -1.71
CA THR A 21 15.11 13.35 -1.59
C THR A 21 15.05 13.85 -0.15
N GLY A 22 14.75 12.96 0.81
CA GLY A 22 14.41 13.31 2.19
C GLY A 22 12.94 13.72 2.38
N GLU A 23 12.16 13.81 1.30
CA GLU A 23 10.70 13.98 1.36
C GLU A 23 10.03 12.62 1.59
N LYS A 24 8.92 12.62 2.33
CA LYS A 24 8.08 11.43 2.52
C LYS A 24 6.97 11.37 1.47
N THR A 25 6.60 10.17 1.05
CA THR A 25 5.38 9.96 0.26
C THR A 25 4.15 10.33 1.10
N GLY A 26 3.01 10.59 0.45
CA GLY A 26 1.72 10.40 1.11
C GLY A 26 1.57 8.95 1.61
N ARG A 27 0.58 8.67 2.46
CA ARG A 27 0.32 7.31 2.90
C ARG A 27 -0.14 6.46 1.73
N GLY A 28 0.61 5.40 1.44
CA GLY A 28 0.24 4.35 0.51
C GLY A 28 -0.66 3.33 1.20
N TYR A 29 -1.68 2.85 0.50
CA TYR A 29 -2.59 1.81 0.97
C TYR A 29 -2.50 0.58 0.09
N CYS A 30 -2.44 -0.59 0.73
CA CYS A 30 -2.35 -1.89 0.07
C CYS A 30 -3.75 -2.45 -0.15
N ILE A 31 -4.06 -2.83 -1.38
CA ILE A 31 -5.37 -3.35 -1.79
C ILE A 31 -5.25 -4.82 -2.18
N LEU A 32 -6.03 -5.68 -1.53
CA LEU A 32 -6.20 -7.08 -1.91
C LEU A 32 -7.56 -7.25 -2.61
N LEU A 33 -7.57 -7.73 -3.85
CA LEU A 33 -8.81 -7.98 -4.58
C LEU A 33 -9.57 -9.17 -3.99
N LYS A 34 -10.89 -9.09 -4.00
CA LYS A 34 -11.76 -10.20 -3.64
C LYS A 34 -11.56 -11.35 -4.62
N GLY A 35 -11.18 -12.52 -4.09
CA GLY A 35 -10.91 -13.72 -4.88
C GLY A 35 -9.43 -13.99 -5.13
N SER A 36 -8.54 -13.04 -4.83
CA SER A 36 -7.09 -13.25 -4.85
C SER A 36 -6.66 -14.16 -3.69
N LYS A 37 -6.51 -15.45 -3.99
CA LYS A 37 -6.03 -16.44 -3.01
C LYS A 37 -4.50 -16.38 -2.92
N ASN A 38 -3.96 -16.59 -1.71
CA ASN A 38 -2.53 -16.70 -1.40
C ASN A 38 -1.68 -15.44 -1.65
N LYS A 39 -2.29 -14.28 -1.86
CA LYS A 39 -1.59 -13.00 -1.98
C LYS A 39 -1.69 -12.18 -0.70
N SER A 40 -0.67 -11.36 -0.45
CA SER A 40 -0.68 -10.29 0.55
C SER A 40 -1.44 -9.06 0.03
N MET A 41 -1.27 -8.70 -1.24
CA MET A 41 -2.01 -7.65 -1.95
C MET A 41 -2.04 -7.90 -3.46
N ASP A 42 -2.80 -7.10 -4.21
CA ASP A 42 -2.74 -7.04 -5.68
C ASP A 42 -2.20 -5.70 -6.17
N PHE A 43 -2.54 -4.61 -5.48
CA PHE A 43 -2.15 -3.24 -5.84
C PHE A 43 -1.78 -2.44 -4.61
N TYR A 44 -1.15 -1.29 -4.85
CA TYR A 44 -1.08 -0.21 -3.88
C TYR A 44 -1.47 1.12 -4.51
N THR A 45 -1.85 2.08 -3.68
CA THR A 45 -2.26 3.41 -4.15
C THR A 45 -1.86 4.49 -3.16
N PHE A 46 -1.57 5.69 -3.67
CA PHE A 46 -1.31 6.90 -2.87
C PHE A 46 -2.48 7.89 -2.88
N ASN A 47 -3.59 7.58 -3.58
CA ASN A 47 -4.75 8.47 -3.68
C ASN A 47 -5.98 7.97 -2.91
N PHE A 48 -5.80 7.00 -2.02
CA PHE A 48 -6.86 6.56 -1.11
C PHE A 48 -7.10 7.67 -0.06
N PRO A 49 -8.36 8.06 0.20
CA PRO A 49 -8.64 9.12 1.17
C PRO A 49 -8.40 8.61 2.59
N ASP A 50 -7.55 9.30 3.36
CA ASP A 50 -7.21 8.91 4.73
C ASP A 50 -8.45 8.80 5.65
N ASP A 51 -9.45 9.66 5.44
CA ASP A 51 -10.68 9.70 6.23
C ASP A 51 -11.77 8.73 5.72
N PHE A 52 -11.48 7.93 4.68
CA PHE A 52 -12.48 7.01 4.12
C PHE A 52 -12.88 5.91 5.11
N PHE A 53 -11.93 5.49 5.96
CA PHE A 53 -12.19 4.60 7.09
C PHE A 53 -11.61 5.20 8.37
N GLN A 54 -12.27 4.91 9.49
CA GLN A 54 -11.66 5.07 10.80
C GLN A 54 -10.80 3.83 11.10
N PHE A 55 -9.56 3.85 10.63
CA PHE A 55 -8.58 2.82 11.00
C PHE A 55 -8.28 2.90 12.50
N GLN A 56 -8.04 1.75 13.13
CA GLN A 56 -7.54 1.75 14.50
C GLN A 56 -6.12 2.35 14.50
N GLU A 57 -5.81 3.30 15.38
CA GLU A 57 -4.54 4.05 15.34
C GLU A 57 -3.33 3.12 15.20
N GLU A 58 -3.31 2.02 15.95
CA GLU A 58 -2.27 0.98 15.96
C GLU A 58 -1.93 0.44 14.56
N GLN A 59 -2.88 0.46 13.62
CA GLN A 59 -2.72 -0.01 12.25
C GLN A 59 -1.93 0.95 11.36
N LEU A 60 -1.88 2.24 11.73
CA LEU A 60 -1.26 3.30 10.94
C LEU A 60 0.01 3.87 11.59
N ILE A 61 0.34 3.48 12.83
CA ILE A 61 1.53 3.95 13.56
C ILE A 61 2.81 3.68 12.76
N SER A 62 2.94 2.47 12.21
CA SER A 62 4.18 2.07 11.54
C SER A 62 4.23 2.59 10.11
N GLU A 63 5.27 3.36 9.78
CA GLU A 63 5.51 3.86 8.42
C GLU A 63 5.70 2.70 7.45
N TYR A 64 6.41 1.65 7.82
CA TYR A 64 6.58 0.44 7.00
C TYR A 64 7.02 -0.71 7.90
N ASN A 65 7.11 -1.92 7.36
CA ASN A 65 7.62 -3.08 8.08
C ASN A 65 9.15 -3.10 8.06
N GLY A 66 9.77 -2.72 9.18
CA GLY A 66 11.22 -2.69 9.34
C GLY A 66 11.92 -4.05 9.28
N ASN A 67 11.18 -5.17 9.30
CA ASN A 67 11.80 -6.48 9.11
C ASN A 67 12.15 -6.73 7.65
N ASN A 68 11.27 -6.34 6.72
CA ASN A 68 11.39 -6.69 5.30
C ASN A 68 11.28 -5.51 4.32
N CYS A 69 11.30 -4.26 4.79
CA CYS A 69 11.14 -3.07 3.95
C CYS A 69 9.79 -3.05 3.21
N GLY A 70 8.80 -3.84 3.63
CA GLY A 70 7.49 -3.92 2.99
C GLY A 70 6.44 -3.06 3.66
N PRO A 71 5.18 -3.16 3.23
CA PRO A 71 4.07 -2.53 3.93
C PRO A 71 3.88 -3.05 5.36
N SER A 72 3.28 -2.21 6.20
CA SER A 72 2.71 -2.62 7.48
C SER A 72 1.33 -3.24 7.21
N PHE A 73 1.29 -4.56 7.01
CA PHE A 73 0.03 -5.28 6.82
C PHE A 73 -0.76 -5.37 8.13
N PHE A 74 -2.08 -5.25 8.02
CA PHE A 74 -3.01 -5.46 9.11
C PHE A 74 -2.97 -6.93 9.57
N PRO A 75 -3.22 -7.21 10.86
CA PRO A 75 -3.30 -8.59 11.34
C PRO A 75 -4.43 -9.35 10.64
N ASP A 76 -4.32 -10.68 10.59
CA ASP A 76 -5.29 -11.53 9.89
C ASP A 76 -6.74 -11.32 10.34
N SER A 77 -6.97 -10.96 11.62
CA SER A 77 -8.29 -10.63 12.16
C SER A 77 -8.95 -9.40 11.50
N LEU A 78 -8.15 -8.52 10.89
CA LEU A 78 -8.58 -7.24 10.32
C LEU A 78 -8.46 -7.21 8.79
N LYS A 79 -7.80 -8.22 8.20
CA LYS A 79 -7.51 -8.34 6.76
C LYS A 79 -8.74 -8.17 5.86
N TYR A 80 -9.92 -8.56 6.31
CA TYR A 80 -11.16 -8.51 5.50
C TYR A 80 -12.21 -7.52 6.02
N ILE A 81 -11.85 -6.64 6.97
CA ILE A 81 -12.80 -5.71 7.58
C ILE A 81 -13.04 -4.48 6.69
N TYR A 82 -11.98 -3.88 6.14
CA TYR A 82 -12.07 -2.63 5.38
C TYR A 82 -12.39 -2.89 3.90
N LYS A 83 -13.63 -3.28 3.64
CA LYS A 83 -14.10 -3.67 2.32
C LYS A 83 -14.44 -2.45 1.46
N ILE A 84 -13.94 -2.44 0.23
CA ILE A 84 -14.12 -1.36 -0.72
C ILE A 84 -14.63 -1.87 -2.07
N LYS A 85 -15.36 -1.00 -2.76
CA LYS A 85 -15.70 -1.15 -4.18
C LYS A 85 -15.20 0.08 -4.92
N PHE A 86 -14.55 -0.13 -6.05
CA PHE A 86 -13.83 0.95 -6.75
C PHE A 86 -13.66 0.64 -8.23
N SER A 87 -13.38 1.67 -9.01
CA SER A 87 -12.77 1.57 -10.33
C SER A 87 -11.30 2.01 -10.21
N TYR A 88 -10.43 1.51 -11.08
CA TYR A 88 -9.01 1.81 -10.99
C TYR A 88 -8.34 1.88 -12.37
N GLN A 89 -7.20 2.58 -12.41
CA GLN A 89 -6.31 2.65 -13.55
C GLN A 89 -4.89 2.33 -13.07
N LEU A 90 -4.16 1.53 -13.85
CA LEU A 90 -2.73 1.30 -13.62
C LEU A 90 -1.95 2.58 -13.89
N VAL A 91 -1.01 2.91 -13.01
CA VAL A 91 -0.08 4.02 -13.25
C VAL A 91 1.04 3.53 -14.17
N GLU A 92 1.24 4.23 -15.27
CA GLU A 92 2.35 3.97 -16.19
C GLU A 92 3.69 4.17 -15.47
N GLU A 93 4.72 3.38 -15.82
CA GLU A 93 6.02 3.40 -15.14
C GLU A 93 6.60 4.81 -14.98
N LEU A 94 6.54 5.65 -16.02
CA LEU A 94 7.06 7.02 -16.01
C LEU A 94 6.31 7.97 -15.06
N ASN A 95 5.10 7.59 -14.63
CA ASN A 95 4.24 8.37 -13.77
C ASN A 95 4.12 7.76 -12.35
N LYS A 96 4.80 6.64 -12.10
CA LYS A 96 4.82 6.05 -10.76
C LYS A 96 5.50 7.00 -9.79
N VAL A 97 5.02 6.99 -8.55
CA VAL A 97 5.77 7.60 -7.47
C VAL A 97 6.94 6.67 -7.21
N GLU A 98 8.16 7.10 -7.50
CA GLU A 98 9.35 6.35 -7.13
C GLU A 98 9.60 6.53 -5.63
N PHE A 99 9.83 5.42 -4.93
CA PHE A 99 10.04 5.43 -3.50
C PHE A 99 11.00 4.35 -3.04
N VAL A 100 11.56 4.55 -1.86
CA VAL A 100 12.27 3.52 -1.10
C VAL A 100 11.74 3.49 0.33
N THR A 101 11.53 2.29 0.85
CA THR A 101 11.27 2.07 2.27
C THR A 101 12.60 1.96 3.01
N GLY A 102 12.65 2.46 4.24
CA GLY A 102 13.92 2.57 4.97
C GLY A 102 14.54 1.21 5.32
N ALA A 103 15.65 1.23 6.06
CA ALA A 103 16.47 0.04 6.30
C ALA A 103 15.67 -1.13 6.88
N CYS A 104 15.69 -2.27 6.20
CA CYS A 104 15.23 -3.53 6.76
C CYS A 104 16.33 -4.27 7.51
N THR A 105 15.92 -5.07 8.49
CA THR A 105 16.81 -6.05 9.11
C THR A 105 17.30 -7.04 8.06
N ALA A 106 18.62 -7.33 8.03
CA ALA A 106 19.23 -8.29 7.09
C ALA A 106 18.75 -9.76 7.29
N LEU A 107 17.87 -10.01 8.26
CA LEU A 107 17.35 -11.33 8.61
C LEU A 107 16.23 -11.80 7.67
N TYR A 108 15.53 -10.88 7.02
CA TYR A 108 14.39 -11.22 6.16
C TYR A 108 14.62 -10.70 4.73
N PRO A 109 14.10 -11.41 3.72
CA PRO A 109 14.17 -10.93 2.34
C PRO A 109 13.40 -9.61 2.21
N THR A 110 13.95 -8.68 1.42
CA THR A 110 13.29 -7.44 1.03
C THR A 110 11.96 -7.77 0.35
N PHE A 111 10.93 -6.99 0.67
CA PHE A 111 9.63 -7.10 0.06
C PHE A 111 9.72 -6.79 -1.44
N ALA A 112 9.14 -7.67 -2.26
CA ALA A 112 9.20 -7.57 -3.71
C ALA A 112 8.20 -6.53 -4.25
N TRP A 113 8.52 -5.24 -4.08
CA TRP A 113 7.66 -4.14 -4.54
C TRP A 113 7.36 -4.19 -6.04
N ASP A 114 8.32 -4.65 -6.84
CA ASP A 114 8.21 -4.77 -8.30
C ASP A 114 7.13 -5.77 -8.76
N ASP A 115 6.68 -6.66 -7.88
CA ASP A 115 5.61 -7.64 -8.19
C ASP A 115 4.21 -7.02 -8.14
N PHE A 116 4.08 -5.75 -7.71
CA PHE A 116 2.80 -5.09 -7.46
C PHE A 116 2.66 -3.77 -8.22
N ASN A 117 1.44 -3.48 -8.66
CA ASN A 117 1.18 -2.27 -9.44
C ASN A 117 0.69 -1.12 -8.55
N GLN A 118 1.22 0.07 -8.81
CA GLN A 118 0.61 1.33 -8.36
C GLN A 118 -0.65 1.59 -9.17
N VAL A 119 -1.74 1.97 -8.50
CA VAL A 119 -3.01 2.33 -9.14
C VAL A 119 -3.55 3.66 -8.64
N ILE A 120 -4.33 4.32 -9.50
CA ILE A 120 -5.20 5.44 -9.13
C ILE A 120 -6.61 4.88 -8.97
N LEU A 121 -7.22 5.12 -7.81
CA LEU A 121 -8.60 4.73 -7.51
C LEU A 121 -9.57 5.86 -7.87
N PHE A 122 -10.74 5.49 -8.36
CA PHE A 122 -11.87 6.38 -8.59
C PHE A 122 -13.19 5.65 -8.32
N GLU A 123 -14.28 6.39 -8.12
CA GLU A 123 -15.60 5.83 -7.76
C GLU A 123 -15.56 4.94 -6.49
N LEU A 124 -14.72 5.32 -5.52
CA LEU A 124 -14.52 4.58 -4.28
C LEU A 124 -15.77 4.63 -3.39
N THR A 125 -16.27 3.46 -2.98
CA THR A 125 -17.47 3.30 -2.12
C THR A 125 -17.28 2.18 -1.10
N VAL A 126 -17.94 2.31 0.06
CA VAL A 126 -17.98 1.27 1.10
C VAL A 126 -18.95 0.18 0.65
N ASN A 127 -18.63 -1.07 0.98
CA ASN A 127 -19.46 -2.24 0.68
C ASN A 127 -19.84 -2.97 1.96
#